data_AF-A0A256LG65-F1
#
_entry.id   AF-A0A256LG65-F1
#
_cell.length_a   1.000
_cell.length_b   1.000
_cell.length_c   1.000
_cell.angle_alpha   90.00
_cell.angle_beta   90.00
_cell.angle_gamma   90.00
#
_symmetry.space_group_name_H-M   'P 1'
#
loop_
_entity.id
_entity.type
_entity.pdbx_description
1 polymer ?
#
loop_
_entity_poly.entity_id
_entity_poly.type
_entity_poly.pdbx_seq_one_letter_code
_entity_poly.pdbx_strand_id
1 'polypeptide(L)'
;MGAARDFLSLTNRKSLPLFNPLVMPTGHVVNNNQPKTKNSSKSIKWDPTAEQLHNAIMWIIIVWNTSPRPNSPLFKINSELEQYPSSKPYDYKIKAVNTMIKNGNHGSTLTNSINRLKNSNNIRQTVCDFNLLTKQLHNLKDKNGNTLPSITSWF
;
A
#
# COMPACT_ATOMS: atom_id res chain seq x y z
N MET A 1 -14.15 -14.17 -19.39
CA MET A 1 -13.16 -13.07 -19.55
C MET A 1 -13.93 -11.78 -19.29
N GLY A 2 -13.37 -10.82 -18.53
CA GLY A 2 -14.13 -9.64 -18.09
C GLY A 2 -13.96 -8.48 -19.07
N ALA A 3 -15.02 -7.70 -19.30
CA ALA A 3 -15.05 -6.60 -20.29
C ALA A 3 -13.85 -5.64 -20.21
N ALA A 4 -13.34 -5.34 -19.01
CA ALA A 4 -12.17 -4.49 -18.83
C ALA A 4 -10.88 -5.08 -19.43
N ARG A 5 -10.71 -6.41 -19.37
CA ARG A 5 -9.56 -7.09 -19.99
C ARG A 5 -9.67 -7.11 -21.49
N ASP A 6 -10.86 -7.34 -22.02
CA ASP A 6 -11.10 -7.35 -23.46
C ASP A 6 -10.87 -5.94 -24.06
N PHE A 7 -11.29 -4.89 -23.35
CA PHE A 7 -11.00 -3.50 -23.73
C PHE A 7 -9.49 -3.18 -23.76
N LEU A 8 -8.72 -3.65 -22.77
CA LEU A 8 -7.27 -3.48 -22.75
C LEU A 8 -6.60 -4.20 -23.93
N SER A 9 -7.07 -5.40 -24.27
CA SER A 9 -6.62 -6.16 -25.43
C SER A 9 -6.93 -5.43 -26.73
N LEU A 10 -8.16 -4.93 -26.90
CA LEU A 10 -8.59 -4.17 -28.08
C LEU A 10 -7.80 -2.87 -28.27
N THR A 11 -7.44 -2.21 -27.17
CA THR A 11 -6.67 -0.94 -27.20
C THR A 11 -5.16 -1.14 -27.20
N ASN A 12 -4.67 -2.39 -27.18
CA ASN A 12 -3.27 -2.76 -27.04
C ASN A 12 -2.57 -2.07 -25.85
N ARG A 13 -3.29 -1.87 -24.74
CA ARG A 13 -2.78 -1.23 -23.52
C ARG A 13 -2.49 -2.27 -22.44
N LYS A 14 -1.40 -2.06 -21.70
CA LYS A 14 -1.08 -2.87 -20.52
C LYS A 14 -2.06 -2.53 -19.40
N SER A 15 -2.56 -3.56 -18.71
CA SER A 15 -3.36 -3.36 -17.50
C SER A 15 -2.56 -2.59 -16.45
N LEU A 16 -3.22 -1.65 -15.78
CA LEU A 16 -2.64 -0.98 -14.62
C LEU A 16 -2.35 -2.01 -13.52
N PRO A 17 -1.19 -1.93 -12.85
CA PRO A 17 -0.93 -2.75 -11.67
C PRO A 17 -1.95 -2.38 -10.60
N LEU A 18 -2.87 -3.30 -10.30
CA LEU A 18 -3.89 -3.09 -9.28
C LEU A 18 -3.41 -3.69 -7.96
N PHE A 19 -3.57 -2.95 -6.87
CA PHE A 19 -3.39 -3.50 -5.52
C PHE A 19 -4.40 -4.64 -5.31
N ASN A 20 -3.89 -5.86 -5.13
CA ASN A 20 -4.71 -7.03 -4.87
C ASN A 20 -4.31 -7.67 -3.53
N PRO A 21 -5.13 -7.50 -2.48
CA PRO A 21 -4.86 -8.07 -1.17
C PRO A 21 -5.23 -9.56 -1.07
N LEU A 22 -5.98 -10.12 -2.03
CA LEU A 22 -6.47 -11.49 -1.96
C LEU A 22 -5.45 -12.49 -2.49
N VAL A 23 -5.44 -13.68 -1.89
CA VAL A 23 -4.69 -14.82 -2.41
C VAL A 23 -5.35 -15.29 -3.70
N MET A 24 -4.56 -15.39 -4.76
CA MET A 24 -5.03 -15.99 -6.00
C MET A 24 -5.09 -17.51 -5.82
N PRO A 25 -6.21 -18.19 -6.13
CA PRO A 25 -6.29 -19.63 -6.11
C PRO A 25 -5.19 -20.24 -7.00
N THR A 26 -4.39 -21.16 -6.45
CA THR A 26 -3.41 -21.97 -7.18
C THR A 26 -4.17 -22.81 -8.21
N GLY A 27 -4.23 -22.34 -9.45
CA GLY A 27 -5.02 -22.94 -10.53
C GLY A 27 -5.50 -21.89 -11.54
N HIS A 28 -5.69 -20.65 -11.11
CA HIS A 28 -5.76 -19.49 -12.01
C HIS A 28 -4.35 -18.97 -12.24
N VAL A 29 -3.53 -19.75 -12.95
CA VAL A 29 -2.44 -19.15 -13.73
C VAL A 29 -3.14 -18.25 -14.73
N VAL A 30 -3.22 -16.95 -14.43
CA VAL A 30 -3.39 -15.98 -15.51
C VAL A 30 -2.14 -16.20 -16.35
N ASN A 31 -2.32 -16.94 -17.44
CA ASN A 31 -1.30 -17.10 -18.45
C ASN A 31 -1.02 -15.69 -18.93
N ASN A 32 0.00 -15.06 -18.37
CA ASN A 32 0.66 -13.90 -18.94
C ASN A 32 1.44 -14.38 -20.16
N ASN A 33 0.77 -15.08 -21.07
CA ASN A 33 1.15 -15.17 -22.48
C ASN A 33 0.91 -13.79 -23.09
N GLN A 34 1.50 -12.75 -22.48
CA GLN A 34 1.87 -11.57 -23.21
C GLN A 34 2.89 -12.05 -24.24
N PRO A 35 2.78 -11.61 -25.51
CA PRO A 35 3.90 -11.71 -26.41
C PRO A 35 5.12 -11.14 -25.67
N LYS A 36 6.23 -11.90 -25.63
CA LYS A 36 7.52 -11.38 -25.16
C LYS A 36 7.97 -10.30 -26.14
N THR A 37 7.38 -9.12 -26.08
CA THR A 37 8.01 -7.92 -26.61
C THR A 37 9.27 -7.72 -25.76
N LYS A 38 10.42 -7.72 -26.43
CA LYS A 38 11.79 -7.57 -25.88
C LYS A 38 12.04 -6.25 -25.14
N ASN A 39 11.02 -5.61 -24.58
CA ASN A 39 11.21 -4.56 -23.60
C ASN A 39 11.22 -5.27 -22.24
N SER A 40 12.42 -5.53 -21.75
CA SER A 40 12.68 -5.87 -20.35
C SER A 40 12.07 -4.77 -19.49
N SER A 41 10.79 -4.90 -19.13
CA SER A 41 10.19 -4.08 -18.10
C SER A 41 10.96 -4.44 -16.83
N LYS A 42 11.99 -3.64 -16.51
CA LYS A 42 12.73 -3.74 -15.26
C LYS A 42 11.67 -3.87 -14.18
N SER A 43 11.66 -5.01 -13.48
CA SER A 43 10.78 -5.19 -12.33
C SER A 43 11.11 -4.04 -11.38
N ILE A 44 10.13 -3.17 -11.16
CA ILE A 44 10.32 -2.01 -10.29
C ILE A 44 10.61 -2.59 -8.90
N LYS A 45 11.84 -2.38 -8.42
CA LYS A 45 12.24 -2.81 -7.09
C LYS A 45 11.81 -1.74 -6.10
N TRP A 46 10.84 -2.08 -5.28
CA TRP A 46 10.38 -1.18 -4.21
C TRP A 46 11.40 -1.11 -3.07
N ASP A 47 11.53 0.06 -2.46
CA ASP A 47 12.07 0.16 -1.11
C ASP A 47 11.09 -0.55 -0.16
N PRO A 48 11.55 -1.43 0.75
CA PRO A 48 10.66 -2.16 1.64
C PRO A 48 9.76 -1.26 2.51
N THR A 49 10.26 -0.10 2.93
CA THR A 49 9.48 0.84 3.74
C THR A 49 8.44 1.56 2.88
N ALA A 50 8.82 1.93 1.64
CA ALA A 50 7.89 2.51 0.67
C ALA A 50 6.75 1.53 0.34
N GLU A 51 7.06 0.25 0.14
CA GLU A 51 6.08 -0.80 -0.12
C GLU A 51 5.11 -0.98 1.06
N GLN A 52 5.62 -1.05 2.30
CA GLN A 52 4.75 -1.12 3.48
C GLN A 52 3.85 0.13 3.59
N LEU A 53 4.38 1.34 3.33
CA LEU A 53 3.59 2.57 3.40
C LEU A 53 2.52 2.62 2.30
N HIS A 54 2.84 2.21 1.07
CA HIS A 54 1.88 2.09 -0.03
C HIS A 54 0.77 1.09 0.33
N ASN A 55 1.13 -0.10 0.81
CA ASN A 55 0.16 -1.11 1.24
C ASN A 55 -0.75 -0.58 2.36
N ALA A 56 -0.21 0.16 3.32
CA ALA A 56 -1.01 0.78 4.38
C ALA A 56 -2.04 1.76 3.81
N ILE A 57 -1.65 2.60 2.84
CA ILE A 57 -2.57 3.54 2.17
C ILE A 57 -3.66 2.80 1.40
N MET A 58 -3.30 1.72 0.68
CA MET A 58 -4.29 0.90 -0.02
C MET A 58 -5.29 0.27 0.95
N TRP A 59 -4.83 -0.22 2.10
CA TRP A 59 -5.73 -0.73 3.14
C TRP A 59 -6.61 0.35 3.75
N ILE A 60 -6.10 1.56 3.96
CA ILE A 60 -6.90 2.70 4.42
C ILE A 60 -8.09 2.95 3.47
N ILE A 61 -7.83 2.96 2.15
CA ILE A 61 -8.86 3.14 1.12
C ILE A 61 -9.91 2.03 1.21
N ILE A 62 -9.49 0.78 1.35
CA ILE A 62 -10.37 -0.39 1.42
C ILE A 62 -11.21 -0.38 2.71
N VAL A 63 -10.55 -0.24 3.87
CA VAL A 63 -11.18 -0.35 5.19
C VAL A 63 -12.15 0.80 5.44
N TRP A 64 -11.80 2.03 5.06
CA TRP A 64 -12.67 3.18 5.26
C TRP A 64 -13.68 3.38 4.13
N ASN A 65 -13.64 2.53 3.10
CA ASN A 65 -14.44 2.68 1.89
C ASN A 65 -14.38 4.13 1.35
N THR A 66 -13.19 4.72 1.37
CA THR A 66 -12.99 6.14 1.07
C THR A 66 -12.22 6.30 -0.23
N SER A 67 -12.77 7.07 -1.17
CA SER A 67 -12.03 7.46 -2.36
C SER A 67 -11.20 8.71 -2.05
N PRO A 68 -9.86 8.63 -2.06
CA PRO A 68 -9.03 9.77 -1.74
C PRO A 68 -9.20 10.83 -2.83
N ARG A 69 -9.52 12.07 -2.44
CA ARG A 69 -9.61 13.19 -3.39
C ARG A 69 -8.23 13.44 -4.00
N PRO A 70 -8.12 13.85 -5.29
CA PRO A 70 -6.83 14.10 -5.94
C PRO A 70 -5.92 15.10 -5.18
N ASN A 71 -6.51 16.03 -4.45
CA ASN A 71 -5.77 17.01 -3.65
C ASN A 71 -5.57 16.62 -2.18
N SER A 72 -6.04 15.43 -1.78
CA SER A 72 -5.89 14.95 -0.40
C SER A 72 -4.44 14.59 -0.09
N PRO A 73 -3.98 14.80 1.16
CA PRO A 73 -2.61 14.45 1.52
C PRO A 73 -2.32 12.95 1.37
N LEU A 74 -3.32 12.08 1.59
CA LEU A 74 -3.20 10.63 1.39
C LEU A 74 -2.91 10.28 -0.08
N PHE A 75 -3.65 10.91 -1.02
CA PHE A 75 -3.43 10.73 -2.46
C PHE A 75 -2.05 11.20 -2.88
N LYS A 76 -1.63 12.39 -2.43
CA LYS A 76 -0.31 12.96 -2.75
C LYS A 76 0.83 12.04 -2.28
N ILE A 77 0.76 11.57 -1.04
CA ILE A 77 1.75 10.63 -0.51
C ILE A 77 1.80 9.36 -1.35
N ASN A 78 0.65 8.78 -1.69
CA ASN A 78 0.60 7.56 -2.50
C ASN A 78 1.16 7.76 -3.91
N SER A 79 0.77 8.86 -4.58
CA SER A 79 1.27 9.21 -5.91
C SER A 79 2.78 9.38 -5.93
N GLU A 80 3.37 9.98 -4.88
CA GLU A 80 4.82 10.13 -4.77
C GLU A 80 5.53 8.79 -4.55
N LEU A 81 4.93 7.86 -3.79
CA LEU A 81 5.47 6.51 -3.60
C LEU A 81 5.47 5.73 -4.92
N GLU A 82 4.39 5.83 -5.70
CA GLU A 82 4.28 5.19 -7.01
C GLU A 82 5.24 5.80 -8.04
N GLN A 83 5.50 7.11 -7.95
CA GLN A 83 6.47 7.80 -8.80
C GLN A 83 7.92 7.46 -8.45
N TYR A 84 8.22 7.27 -7.15
CA TYR A 84 9.57 6.98 -6.64
C TYR A 84 9.60 5.71 -5.76
N PRO A 85 9.28 4.54 -6.33
CA PRO A 85 9.06 3.30 -5.58
C PRO A 85 10.34 2.75 -4.92
N SER A 86 11.51 3.02 -5.49
CA SER A 86 12.81 2.59 -4.96
C SER A 86 13.38 3.54 -3.88
N SER A 87 12.69 4.63 -3.58
CA SER A 87 13.16 5.64 -2.64
C SER A 87 12.52 5.46 -1.27
N LYS A 88 13.34 5.47 -0.21
CA LYS A 88 12.84 5.41 1.17
C LYS A 88 11.95 6.65 1.46
N PRO A 89 10.74 6.47 2.02
CA PRO A 89 9.87 7.58 2.37
C PRO A 89 10.44 8.38 3.55
N TYR A 90 10.23 9.69 3.51
CA TYR A 90 10.54 10.57 4.63
C TYR A 90 9.64 10.27 5.85
N ASP A 91 10.19 10.45 7.04
CA ASP A 91 9.51 10.21 8.32
C ASP A 91 8.18 10.97 8.46
N TYR A 92 8.11 12.20 7.93
CA TYR A 92 6.90 13.00 7.99
C TYR A 92 5.72 12.34 7.23
N LYS A 93 5.99 11.58 6.16
CA LYS A 93 4.96 10.85 5.41
C LYS A 93 4.39 9.70 6.23
N ILE A 94 5.27 8.93 6.88
CA ILE A 94 4.88 7.84 7.79
C ILE A 94 4.06 8.41 8.96
N LYS A 95 4.53 9.51 9.56
CA LYS A 95 3.81 10.20 10.65
C LYS A 95 2.45 10.73 10.21
N ALA A 96 2.35 11.28 9.00
CA ALA A 96 1.09 11.77 8.45
C ALA A 96 0.07 10.63 8.29
N VAL A 97 0.47 9.51 7.69
CA VAL A 97 -0.39 8.32 7.54
C VAL A 97 -0.79 7.74 8.90
N ASN A 98 0.14 7.62 9.85
CA ASN A 98 -0.18 7.19 11.22
C ASN A 98 -1.23 8.09 11.89
N THR A 99 -1.10 9.41 11.72
CA THR A 99 -2.05 10.39 12.26
C THR A 99 -3.41 10.27 11.59
N MET A 100 -3.45 10.01 10.28
CA MET A 100 -4.70 9.72 9.57
C MET A 100 -5.37 8.48 10.14
N ILE A 101 -4.62 7.40 10.41
CA ILE A 101 -5.21 6.17 10.96
C ILE A 101 -5.80 6.43 12.34
N LYS A 102 -5.03 7.08 13.22
CA LYS A 102 -5.48 7.48 14.56
C LYS A 102 -6.82 8.23 14.52
N ASN A 103 -6.94 9.20 13.62
CA ASN A 103 -8.09 10.09 13.58
C ASN A 103 -9.27 9.50 12.77
N GLY A 104 -9.00 8.66 11.78
CA GLY A 104 -10.00 8.17 10.82
C GLY A 104 -10.61 6.82 11.16
N ASN A 105 -9.92 5.97 11.93
CA ASN A 105 -10.32 4.57 12.10
C ASN A 105 -11.16 4.29 13.36
N HIS A 106 -11.99 5.24 13.80
CA HIS A 106 -12.87 5.09 14.97
C HIS A 106 -12.18 4.51 16.24
N GLY A 107 -10.92 4.87 16.48
CA GLY A 107 -10.14 4.36 17.62
C GLY A 107 -9.57 2.94 17.46
N SER A 108 -9.58 2.36 16.26
CA SER A 108 -8.93 1.08 15.94
C SER A 108 -7.59 1.28 15.21
N THR A 109 -6.66 0.33 15.34
CA THR A 109 -5.48 0.26 14.46
C THR A 109 -5.83 -0.29 13.08
N LEU A 110 -5.01 0.01 12.08
CA LEU A 110 -5.19 -0.50 10.72
C LEU A 110 -5.10 -2.03 10.71
N THR A 111 -4.13 -2.61 11.42
CA THR A 111 -4.01 -4.06 11.63
C THR A 111 -5.29 -4.68 12.20
N ASN A 112 -5.90 -4.07 13.21
CA ASN A 112 -7.17 -4.58 13.78
C ASN A 112 -8.30 -4.56 12.75
N SER A 113 -8.39 -3.49 11.95
CA SER A 113 -9.40 -3.42 10.89
C SER A 113 -9.17 -4.45 9.78
N ILE A 114 -7.91 -4.67 9.38
CA ILE A 114 -7.56 -5.72 8.42
C ILE A 114 -7.87 -7.11 8.98
N ASN A 115 -7.58 -7.36 10.26
CA ASN A 115 -7.85 -8.65 10.90
C ASN A 115 -9.36 -8.97 10.90
N ARG A 116 -10.24 -7.97 11.04
CA ARG A 116 -11.69 -8.17 10.89
C ARG A 116 -12.05 -8.68 9.48
N LEU A 117 -11.37 -8.18 8.44
CA LEU A 117 -11.57 -8.62 7.05
C LEU A 117 -10.98 -10.02 6.80
N LYS A 118 -9.89 -10.39 7.48
CA LYS A 118 -9.26 -11.73 7.35
C LYS A 118 -10.19 -12.86 7.78
N ASN A 119 -11.10 -12.61 8.72
CA ASN A 119 -12.03 -13.63 9.20
C ASN A 119 -12.94 -14.19 8.09
N SER A 120 -13.20 -13.42 7.03
CA SER A 120 -14.08 -13.81 5.93
C SER A 120 -13.37 -13.86 4.56
N ASN A 121 -12.07 -13.51 4.49
CA ASN A 121 -11.34 -13.39 3.23
C ASN A 121 -9.94 -14.00 3.31
N ASN A 122 -9.53 -14.69 2.25
CA ASN A 122 -8.17 -15.21 2.13
C ASN A 122 -7.20 -14.08 1.69
N ILE A 123 -6.67 -13.34 2.65
CA ILE A 123 -5.79 -12.18 2.44
C ILE A 123 -4.32 -12.59 2.47
N ARG A 124 -3.53 -12.04 1.54
CA ARG A 124 -2.07 -12.24 1.46
C ARG A 124 -1.37 -11.58 2.63
N GLN A 125 -0.59 -12.34 3.38
CA GLN A 125 0.14 -11.81 4.54
C GLN A 125 1.16 -10.73 4.16
N THR A 126 1.74 -10.79 2.96
CA THR A 126 2.78 -9.85 2.49
C THR A 126 2.30 -8.40 2.39
N VAL A 127 1.00 -8.17 2.18
CA VAL A 127 0.43 -6.81 2.10
C VAL A 127 -0.05 -6.29 3.46
N CYS A 128 0.12 -7.05 4.54
CA CYS A 128 -0.34 -6.72 5.89
C CYS A 128 0.82 -6.53 6.88
N ASP A 129 2.07 -6.52 6.42
CA ASP A 129 3.24 -6.30 7.27
C ASP A 129 3.56 -4.80 7.35
N PHE A 130 3.57 -4.25 8.57
CA PHE A 130 3.87 -2.85 8.87
C PHE A 130 4.99 -2.69 9.92
N ASN A 131 5.81 -3.73 10.10
CA ASN A 131 6.88 -3.73 11.11
C ASN A 131 7.93 -2.64 10.87
N LEU A 132 8.28 -2.34 9.60
CA LEU A 132 9.25 -1.29 9.29
C LEU A 132 8.67 0.09 9.62
N LEU A 133 7.40 0.32 9.32
CA LEU A 133 6.71 1.57 9.65
C LEU A 133 6.64 1.78 11.17
N THR A 134 6.25 0.74 11.90
CA THR A 134 6.19 0.75 13.37
C THR A 134 7.56 1.01 13.97
N LYS A 135 8.59 0.30 13.52
CA LYS A 135 9.98 0.51 13.95
C LYS A 135 10.47 1.93 13.64
N GLN A 136 10.15 2.46 12.47
CA GLN A 136 10.55 3.81 12.07
C GLN A 136 9.87 4.87 12.94
N LEU A 137 8.58 4.71 13.28
CA LEU A 137 7.87 5.58 14.22
C LEU A 137 8.48 5.57 15.63
N HIS A 138 8.83 4.40 16.16
CA HIS A 138 9.45 4.29 17.49
C HIS A 138 10.83 4.95 17.57
N ASN A 139 11.56 5.00 16.45
CA ASN A 139 12.89 5.59 16.38
C ASN A 139 12.88 7.09 16.06
N LEU A 140 11.71 7.72 15.92
CA LEU A 140 11.63 9.15 15.62
C LEU A 140 12.15 9.98 16.78
N LYS A 141 13.08 10.87 16.45
CA LYS A 141 13.65 11.84 17.37
C LYS A 141 13.00 13.21 17.19
N ASP A 142 12.93 13.97 18.26
CA ASP A 142 12.56 15.37 18.22
C ASP A 142 13.70 16.22 17.61
N LYS A 143 13.46 17.52 17.45
CA LYS A 143 14.47 18.48 16.94
C LYS A 143 15.71 18.58 17.84
N ASN A 144 15.60 18.13 19.09
CA ASN A 144 16.65 18.17 20.11
C ASN A 144 17.40 16.83 20.22
N GLY A 145 17.08 15.84 19.37
CA GLY A 145 17.70 14.52 19.36
C GLY A 145 17.15 13.53 20.38
N ASN A 146 16.14 13.90 21.17
CA ASN A 146 15.48 13.01 22.12
C ASN A 146 14.50 12.11 21.39
N THR A 147 14.42 10.83 21.79
CA THR A 147 13.34 9.96 21.33
C THR A 147 12.01 10.58 21.74
N LEU A 148 11.11 10.78 20.78
CA LEU A 148 9.77 11.29 21.08
C LEU A 148 9.08 10.33 22.07
N PRO A 149 8.24 10.82 23.01
CA PRO A 149 7.43 9.95 23.86
C PRO A 149 6.72 8.94 22.96
N SER A 150 6.87 7.64 23.28
CA SER A 150 6.57 6.50 22.41
C SER A 150 5.37 6.79 21.51
N ILE A 151 5.65 7.14 20.25
CA ILE A 151 4.58 7.40 19.29
C ILE A 151 3.86 6.07 19.13
N THR A 152 2.61 6.02 19.61
CA THR A 152 1.77 4.84 19.40
C THR A 152 1.64 4.61 17.90
N SER A 153 2.04 3.41 17.47
CA SER A 153 1.80 2.95 16.11
C SER A 153 0.34 2.57 15.96
N TRP A 154 -0.32 3.17 14.97
CA TRP A 154 -1.69 2.85 14.57
C TRP A 154 -1.74 1.95 13.33
N PHE A 155 -0.58 1.53 12.81
CA PHE A 155 -0.48 0.55 11.74
C PHE A 155 -0.99 -0.83 12.19
#